data_AF-A0A2T9YEK6-F1
#
_entry.id   AF-A0A2T9YEK6-F1
#
_cell.length_a   1.000
_cell.length_b   1.000
_cell.length_c   1.000
_cell.angle_alpha   90.00
_cell.angle_beta   90.00
_cell.angle_gamma   90.00
#
_symmetry.space_group_name_H-M   'P 1'
#
loop_
_entity.id
_entity.type
_entity.pdbx_description
1 polymer ?
#
loop_
_entity_poly.entity_id
_entity_poly.type
_entity_poly.pdbx_seq_one_letter_code
_entity_poly.pdbx_strand_id
1 'polypeptide(L)'
;MIEFYVKQLKAATVQELGTIIFTALKDERVYDYNRLYKTIEELQEANDNAELRQLAEIVNTFRVGSVEQLNSKIPEEYRTAEIEAKLHGLKALIVLSTTKSASFAQLLAALQLCNTFELIKVLTSLVELQKLVCSINCQLQTVTVKSIVPREIASSNQLLQLSDLLAKWKQKSETAQNILVRTYATNYICSFSKPGTEFFDYFVQNYSDIIPPLLDISKHEALVAHDAVRTLINLTSAEEPRSFFDNTERLSFDTDNIIADLYCMLLSNLCKSSSICLKILTIRLEPTPSSILKLASLSPNPPKKLKTGDTKLLPLALDYLTDLFLHGVSASSPNKNANFDFLASIKQGRDYFITVAPDGKPPLTKVIVFTEYPQLIRRGGSINILKNECFAQEYHSLLLDENGINCLPYILLPLCGNEDFDDDASFLDMEGMPTEVQLLPDDKKIEADVALRLSLVESLILLCATQESREFLRMRKVYPIMRVLHSTESDSNVADAIDRLVQLLMRDEEPVQRNISPAASISELVEQPSASSGFEEI
;
A
#
# COMPACT_ATOMS: atom_id res chain seq x y z
N MET A 1 -13.94 2.49 -20.32
CA MET A 1 -14.79 2.63 -21.52
C MET A 1 -15.22 4.05 -21.80
N ILE A 2 -15.74 4.83 -20.83
CA ILE A 2 -16.19 6.20 -21.12
C ILE A 2 -15.08 7.10 -21.69
N GLU A 3 -13.86 7.01 -21.18
CA GLU A 3 -12.69 7.74 -21.69
C GLU A 3 -12.34 7.40 -23.15
N PHE A 4 -12.66 6.18 -23.60
CA PHE A 4 -12.48 5.78 -25.00
C PHE A 4 -13.44 6.57 -25.91
N TYR A 5 -14.71 6.70 -25.53
CA TYR A 5 -15.69 7.48 -26.27
C TYR A 5 -15.40 8.99 -26.22
N VAL A 6 -14.96 9.51 -25.07
CA VAL A 6 -14.56 10.92 -24.94
C VAL A 6 -13.38 11.25 -25.84
N LYS A 7 -12.38 10.36 -25.92
CA LYS A 7 -11.24 10.53 -26.85
C LYS A 7 -11.69 10.53 -28.31
N GLN A 8 -12.63 9.66 -28.68
CA GLN A 8 -13.20 9.66 -30.03
C GLN A 8 -13.98 10.94 -30.33
N LEU A 9 -14.84 11.40 -29.42
CA LEU A 9 -15.62 12.64 -29.62
C LEU A 9 -14.73 13.85 -29.87
N LYS A 10 -13.61 13.97 -29.13
CA LYS A 10 -12.68 15.09 -29.30
C LYS A 10 -11.93 15.08 -30.65
N ALA A 11 -11.83 13.92 -31.30
CA ALA A 11 -11.16 13.76 -32.58
C ALA A 11 -12.14 13.67 -33.77
N ALA A 12 -13.44 13.64 -33.50
CA ALA A 12 -14.48 13.38 -34.49
C ALA A 12 -14.91 14.63 -35.24
N THR A 13 -15.36 14.44 -36.47
CA THR A 13 -16.06 15.45 -37.26
C THR A 13 -17.51 15.61 -36.78
N VAL A 14 -18.14 16.75 -37.09
CA VAL A 14 -19.54 17.03 -36.67
C VAL A 14 -20.52 15.93 -37.10
N GLN A 15 -20.29 15.29 -38.24
CA GLN A 15 -21.13 14.20 -38.78
C GLN A 15 -20.97 12.88 -38.01
N GLU A 16 -19.84 12.67 -37.34
CA GLU A 16 -19.54 11.44 -36.60
C GLU A 16 -20.02 11.50 -35.14
N LEU A 17 -20.22 12.71 -34.59
CA LEU A 17 -20.56 12.92 -33.19
C LEU A 17 -21.82 12.16 -32.76
N GLY A 18 -22.89 12.23 -33.54
CA GLY A 18 -24.14 11.54 -33.22
C GLY A 18 -23.97 10.02 -33.12
N THR A 19 -23.21 9.44 -34.05
CA THR A 19 -22.92 8.00 -34.06
C THR A 19 -22.12 7.57 -32.84
N ILE A 20 -21.11 8.35 -32.45
CA ILE A 20 -20.26 8.04 -31.29
C ILE A 20 -21.07 8.14 -29.98
N ILE A 21 -21.88 9.20 -29.82
CA ILE A 21 -22.74 9.39 -28.64
C ILE A 21 -23.74 8.24 -28.52
N PHE A 22 -24.39 7.88 -29.63
CA PHE A 22 -25.37 6.80 -29.64
C PHE A 22 -24.72 5.44 -29.35
N THR A 23 -23.52 5.20 -29.86
CA THR A 23 -22.74 3.98 -29.54
C THR A 23 -22.37 3.93 -28.06
N ALA A 24 -22.00 5.06 -27.45
CA ALA A 24 -21.71 5.14 -26.03
C ALA A 24 -22.95 4.87 -25.14
N LEU A 25 -24.14 5.33 -25.56
CA LEU A 25 -25.40 5.04 -24.86
C LEU A 25 -25.77 3.55 -24.89
N LYS A 26 -25.43 2.84 -25.98
CA LYS A 26 -25.67 1.40 -26.15
C LYS A 26 -24.67 0.51 -25.41
N ASP A 27 -23.45 0.98 -25.17
CA ASP A 27 -22.42 0.16 -24.52
C ASP A 27 -22.85 -0.23 -23.10
N GLU A 28 -23.06 -1.52 -22.86
CA GLU A 28 -23.50 -2.08 -21.59
C GLU A 28 -22.59 -1.71 -20.41
N ARG A 29 -21.31 -1.44 -20.65
CA ARG A 29 -20.31 -1.11 -19.63
C ARG A 29 -20.34 0.37 -19.21
N VAL A 30 -21.03 1.22 -19.97
CA VAL A 30 -21.15 2.65 -19.70
C VAL A 30 -22.40 2.93 -18.87
N TYR A 31 -22.21 3.45 -17.66
CA TYR A 31 -23.27 3.89 -16.74
C TYR A 31 -22.95 5.25 -16.08
N ASP A 32 -21.79 5.81 -16.40
CA ASP A 32 -21.33 7.13 -15.98
C ASP A 32 -21.17 7.98 -17.26
N TYR A 33 -21.91 9.08 -17.31
CA TYR A 33 -22.08 9.96 -18.43
C TYR A 33 -21.57 11.37 -18.15
N ASN A 34 -20.98 11.67 -16.99
CA ASN A 34 -20.53 13.02 -16.60
C ASN A 34 -19.55 13.60 -17.62
N ARG A 35 -18.48 12.83 -17.89
CA ARG A 35 -17.42 13.26 -18.80
C ARG A 35 -17.88 13.33 -20.25
N LEU A 36 -18.78 12.41 -20.63
CA LEU A 36 -19.41 12.41 -21.96
C LEU A 36 -20.27 13.67 -22.14
N TYR A 37 -21.14 13.96 -21.17
CA TYR A 37 -22.03 15.12 -21.18
C TYR A 37 -21.26 16.44 -21.23
N LYS A 38 -20.24 16.62 -20.38
CA LYS A 38 -19.39 17.82 -20.38
C LYS A 38 -18.69 18.03 -21.73
N THR A 39 -18.18 16.96 -22.32
CA THR A 39 -17.54 17.02 -23.65
C THR A 39 -18.54 17.43 -24.74
N ILE A 40 -19.80 16.96 -24.65
CA ILE A 40 -20.85 17.35 -25.60
C ILE A 40 -21.22 18.82 -25.41
N GLU A 41 -21.33 19.33 -24.18
CA GLU A 41 -21.57 20.76 -23.92
C GLU A 41 -20.47 21.64 -24.51
N GLU A 42 -19.20 21.30 -24.29
CA GLU A 42 -18.04 22.02 -24.87
C GLU A 42 -18.10 22.04 -26.41
N LEU A 43 -18.48 20.93 -27.04
CA LEU A 43 -18.62 20.82 -28.50
C LEU A 43 -19.83 21.59 -29.04
N GLN A 44 -20.91 21.68 -28.25
CA GLN A 44 -22.12 22.43 -28.59
C GLN A 44 -21.87 23.94 -28.52
N GLU A 45 -21.10 24.42 -27.55
CA GLU A 45 -20.70 25.85 -27.48
C GLU A 45 -19.86 26.25 -28.71
N ALA A 46 -19.04 25.34 -29.22
CA ALA A 46 -18.23 25.55 -30.41
C ALA A 46 -19.01 25.43 -31.74
N ASN A 47 -20.08 24.62 -31.77
CA ASN A 47 -20.84 24.31 -32.98
C ASN A 47 -22.34 24.39 -32.66
N ASP A 48 -23.03 25.46 -33.09
CA ASP A 48 -24.48 25.63 -32.94
C ASP A 48 -25.26 24.58 -33.76
N ASN A 49 -25.41 23.37 -33.21
CA ASN A 49 -26.01 22.21 -33.86
C ASN A 49 -27.19 21.67 -33.04
N ALA A 50 -28.38 21.64 -33.67
CA ALA A 50 -29.63 21.19 -33.05
C ALA A 50 -29.64 19.69 -32.69
N GLU A 51 -28.99 18.83 -33.48
CA GLU A 51 -28.89 17.40 -33.21
C GLU A 51 -28.03 17.13 -31.96
N LEU A 52 -26.93 17.87 -31.81
CA LEU A 52 -26.09 17.79 -30.61
C LEU A 52 -26.83 18.24 -29.35
N ARG A 53 -27.69 19.28 -29.44
CA ARG A 53 -28.54 19.70 -28.33
C ARG A 53 -29.51 18.60 -27.89
N GLN A 54 -30.16 17.95 -28.85
CA GLN A 54 -31.08 16.85 -28.57
C GLN A 54 -30.35 15.66 -27.91
N LEU A 55 -29.18 15.30 -28.44
CA LEU A 55 -28.33 14.25 -27.86
C LEU A 55 -27.80 14.61 -26.47
N ALA A 56 -27.45 15.88 -26.23
CA ALA A 56 -27.06 16.36 -24.91
C ALA A 56 -28.20 16.18 -23.90
N GLU A 57 -29.45 16.51 -24.27
CA GLU A 57 -30.61 16.30 -23.39
C GLU A 57 -30.86 14.80 -23.10
N ILE A 58 -30.70 13.94 -24.09
CA ILE A 58 -30.79 12.47 -23.92
C ILE A 58 -29.72 11.99 -22.94
N VAL A 59 -28.45 12.37 -23.17
CA VAL A 59 -27.33 11.99 -22.29
C VAL A 59 -27.55 12.52 -20.88
N ASN A 60 -28.03 13.76 -20.72
CA ASN A 60 -28.34 14.31 -19.39
C ASN A 60 -29.48 13.54 -18.69
N THR A 61 -30.46 13.05 -19.45
CA THR A 61 -31.53 12.22 -18.89
C THR A 61 -30.97 10.88 -18.40
N PHE A 62 -30.05 10.26 -19.13
CA PHE A 62 -29.33 9.04 -18.69
C PHE A 62 -28.43 9.31 -17.48
N ARG A 63 -27.85 10.49 -17.40
CA ARG A 63 -27.00 10.97 -16.33
C ARG A 63 -27.75 11.09 -15.00
N VAL A 64 -28.83 11.88 -14.99
CA VAL A 64 -29.48 12.36 -13.76
C VAL A 64 -31.01 12.30 -13.76
N GLY A 65 -31.63 11.86 -14.86
CA GLY A 65 -33.08 11.88 -15.01
C GLY A 65 -33.82 10.97 -14.01
N SER A 66 -34.98 11.40 -13.52
CA SER A 66 -35.86 10.55 -12.69
C SER A 66 -36.41 9.35 -13.48
N VAL A 67 -37.07 8.41 -12.80
CA VAL A 67 -37.77 7.29 -13.46
C VAL A 67 -38.82 7.83 -14.45
N GLU A 68 -39.56 8.89 -14.09
CA GLU A 68 -40.53 9.48 -15.02
C GLU A 68 -39.85 10.13 -16.23
N GLN A 69 -38.71 10.81 -16.02
CA GLN A 69 -37.97 11.45 -17.11
C GLN A 69 -37.36 10.41 -18.06
N LEU A 70 -36.81 9.30 -17.55
CA LEU A 70 -36.34 8.18 -18.37
C LEU A 70 -37.48 7.54 -19.18
N ASN A 71 -38.71 7.55 -18.67
CA ASN A 71 -39.88 7.03 -19.37
C ASN A 71 -40.43 7.97 -20.46
N SER A 72 -40.23 9.28 -20.34
CA SER A 72 -40.94 10.28 -21.16
C SER A 72 -40.04 11.14 -22.05
N LYS A 73 -38.78 11.37 -21.66
CA LYS A 73 -37.87 12.28 -22.38
C LYS A 73 -37.02 11.61 -23.45
N ILE A 74 -36.96 10.28 -23.48
CA ILE A 74 -36.20 9.54 -24.49
C ILE A 74 -37.11 9.25 -25.69
N PRO A 75 -36.86 9.85 -26.87
CA PRO A 75 -37.72 9.66 -28.04
C PRO A 75 -37.68 8.21 -28.55
N GLU A 76 -38.79 7.73 -29.09
CA GLU A 76 -38.95 6.36 -29.60
C GLU A 76 -37.90 5.96 -30.65
N GLU A 77 -37.49 6.90 -31.51
CA GLU A 77 -36.46 6.65 -32.53
C GLU A 77 -35.08 6.25 -31.97
N TYR A 78 -34.81 6.55 -30.70
CA TYR A 78 -33.58 6.16 -30.01
C TYR A 78 -33.74 4.89 -29.15
N ARG A 79 -34.96 4.36 -28.98
CA ARG A 79 -35.27 3.21 -28.09
C ARG A 79 -34.98 1.85 -28.74
N THR A 80 -33.70 1.62 -29.03
CA THR A 80 -33.21 0.28 -29.41
C THR A 80 -33.29 -0.69 -28.23
N ALA A 81 -33.22 -2.00 -28.49
CA ALA A 81 -33.29 -3.03 -27.45
C ALA A 81 -32.20 -2.87 -26.38
N GLU A 82 -30.99 -2.47 -26.79
CA GLU A 82 -29.86 -2.19 -25.91
C GLU A 82 -30.11 -0.95 -25.03
N ILE A 83 -30.72 0.08 -25.61
CA ILE A 83 -31.10 1.29 -24.87
C ILE A 83 -32.24 0.99 -23.89
N GLU A 84 -33.25 0.20 -24.27
CA GLU A 84 -34.30 -0.21 -23.34
C GLU A 84 -33.75 -1.03 -22.18
N ALA A 85 -32.82 -1.96 -22.44
CA ALA A 85 -32.11 -2.68 -21.38
C ALA A 85 -31.36 -1.72 -20.44
N LYS A 86 -30.69 -0.70 -21.00
CA LYS A 86 -30.00 0.34 -20.23
C LYS A 86 -30.97 1.15 -19.37
N LEU A 87 -32.10 1.57 -19.93
CA LEU A 87 -33.14 2.33 -19.22
C LEU A 87 -33.71 1.53 -18.05
N HIS A 88 -34.00 0.24 -18.24
CA HIS A 88 -34.42 -0.65 -17.14
C HIS A 88 -33.37 -0.72 -16.03
N GLY A 89 -32.09 -0.87 -16.39
CA GLY A 89 -30.98 -0.87 -15.44
C GLY A 89 -30.89 0.43 -14.65
N LEU A 90 -30.95 1.58 -15.32
CA LEU A 90 -30.92 2.90 -14.68
C LEU A 90 -32.11 3.10 -13.72
N LYS A 91 -33.33 2.73 -14.14
CA LYS A 91 -34.53 2.80 -13.29
C LYS A 91 -34.39 1.91 -12.05
N ALA A 92 -33.87 0.68 -12.19
CA ALA A 92 -33.58 -0.20 -11.06
C ALA A 92 -32.59 0.44 -10.09
N LEU A 93 -31.50 1.03 -10.59
CA LEU A 93 -30.51 1.70 -9.73
C LEU A 93 -31.13 2.89 -8.97
N ILE A 94 -32.04 3.65 -9.59
CA ILE A 94 -32.76 4.74 -8.90
C ILE A 94 -33.62 4.19 -7.77
N VAL A 95 -34.46 3.19 -8.05
CA VAL A 95 -35.40 2.65 -7.05
C VAL A 95 -34.64 1.97 -5.90
N LEU A 96 -33.62 1.18 -6.22
CA LEU A 96 -32.85 0.42 -5.24
C LEU A 96 -31.87 1.29 -4.45
N SER A 97 -31.45 2.46 -4.94
CA SER A 97 -30.58 3.36 -4.17
C SER A 97 -31.30 4.06 -3.01
N THR A 98 -32.63 4.08 -3.03
CA THR A 98 -33.45 4.74 -1.99
C THR A 98 -33.99 3.78 -0.93
N THR A 99 -33.76 2.46 -1.08
CA THR A 99 -34.36 1.44 -0.22
C THR A 99 -33.37 0.32 0.12
N LYS A 100 -33.42 -0.21 1.36
CA LYS A 100 -32.63 -1.40 1.74
C LYS A 100 -33.23 -2.69 1.16
N SER A 101 -34.52 -2.70 0.90
CA SER A 101 -35.23 -3.82 0.31
C SER A 101 -36.40 -3.31 -0.52
N ALA A 102 -36.62 -3.93 -1.69
CA ALA A 102 -37.75 -3.66 -2.57
C ALA A 102 -38.49 -4.95 -2.93
N SER A 103 -39.81 -4.88 -3.10
CA SER A 103 -40.61 -6.00 -3.61
C SER A 103 -40.54 -6.09 -5.13
N PHE A 104 -40.76 -7.28 -5.69
CA PHE A 104 -40.83 -7.46 -7.15
C PHE A 104 -41.94 -6.61 -7.75
N ALA A 105 -43.10 -6.49 -7.08
CA ALA A 105 -44.21 -5.65 -7.56
C ALA A 105 -43.81 -4.18 -7.73
N GLN A 106 -43.08 -3.62 -6.76
CA GLN A 106 -42.57 -2.24 -6.85
C GLN A 106 -41.59 -2.06 -8.01
N LEU A 107 -40.68 -3.02 -8.19
CA LEU A 107 -39.69 -2.97 -9.27
C LEU A 107 -40.34 -3.15 -10.65
N LEU A 108 -41.26 -4.10 -10.80
CA LEU A 108 -42.00 -4.31 -12.05
C LEU A 108 -42.77 -3.05 -12.47
N ALA A 109 -43.45 -2.40 -11.52
CA ALA A 109 -44.18 -1.15 -11.78
C ALA A 109 -43.23 0.00 -12.15
N ALA A 110 -42.13 0.19 -11.41
CA ALA A 110 -41.19 1.28 -11.67
C ALA A 110 -40.42 1.12 -12.98
N LEU A 111 -40.07 -0.11 -13.34
CA LEU A 111 -39.36 -0.41 -14.59
C LEU A 111 -40.29 -0.58 -15.79
N GLN A 112 -41.61 -0.65 -15.58
CA GLN A 112 -42.61 -0.98 -16.61
C GLN A 112 -42.40 -2.37 -17.25
N LEU A 113 -41.96 -3.33 -16.45
CA LEU A 113 -41.74 -4.72 -16.89
C LEU A 113 -42.99 -5.58 -16.75
N CYS A 114 -43.22 -6.46 -17.73
CA CYS A 114 -44.42 -7.30 -17.77
C CYS A 114 -44.36 -8.54 -16.87
N ASN A 115 -43.17 -9.02 -16.51
CA ASN A 115 -43.01 -10.27 -15.78
C ASN A 115 -41.71 -10.31 -14.95
N THR A 116 -41.66 -11.25 -14.00
CA THR A 116 -40.53 -11.43 -13.07
C THR A 116 -39.26 -11.94 -13.75
N PHE A 117 -39.36 -12.60 -14.91
CA PHE A 117 -38.20 -13.11 -15.64
C PHE A 117 -37.36 -11.94 -16.19
N GLU A 118 -37.99 -10.95 -16.83
CA GLU A 118 -37.31 -9.74 -17.29
C GLU A 118 -36.70 -8.96 -16.11
N LEU A 119 -37.39 -8.90 -14.97
CA LEU A 119 -36.86 -8.27 -13.77
C LEU A 119 -35.58 -8.97 -13.29
N ILE A 120 -35.58 -10.29 -13.20
CA ILE A 120 -34.41 -11.07 -12.78
C ILE A 120 -33.25 -10.87 -13.77
N LYS A 121 -33.54 -10.82 -15.07
CA LYS A 121 -32.52 -10.56 -16.11
C LYS A 121 -31.85 -9.20 -15.91
N VAL A 122 -32.64 -8.15 -15.69
CA VAL A 122 -32.10 -6.80 -15.41
C VAL A 122 -31.23 -6.81 -14.14
N LEU A 123 -31.72 -7.42 -13.06
CA LEU A 123 -30.97 -7.48 -11.80
C LEU A 123 -29.67 -8.28 -11.93
N THR A 124 -29.70 -9.41 -12.64
CA THR A 124 -28.53 -10.26 -12.86
C THR A 124 -27.48 -9.53 -13.69
N SER A 125 -27.89 -8.85 -14.75
CA SER A 125 -26.98 -8.02 -15.56
C SER A 125 -26.32 -6.91 -14.73
N LEU A 126 -27.07 -6.23 -13.85
CA LEU A 126 -26.50 -5.23 -12.95
C LEU A 126 -25.50 -5.82 -11.94
N VAL A 127 -25.72 -7.07 -11.50
CA VAL A 127 -24.79 -7.79 -10.62
C VAL A 127 -23.51 -8.17 -11.37
N GLU A 128 -23.63 -8.70 -12.59
CA GLU A 128 -22.49 -9.05 -13.45
C GLU A 128 -21.63 -7.84 -13.81
N LEU A 129 -22.27 -6.70 -14.08
CA LEU A 129 -21.61 -5.41 -14.33
C LEU A 129 -21.11 -4.72 -13.06
N GLN A 130 -21.24 -5.37 -11.89
CA GLN A 130 -20.84 -4.86 -10.58
C GLN A 130 -21.48 -3.51 -10.21
N LYS A 131 -22.68 -3.24 -10.72
CA LYS A 131 -23.47 -2.03 -10.40
C LYS A 131 -24.37 -2.23 -9.19
N LEU A 132 -24.70 -3.48 -8.88
CA LEU A 132 -25.57 -3.86 -7.77
C LEU A 132 -25.01 -5.10 -7.08
N VAL A 133 -24.96 -5.09 -5.75
CA VAL A 133 -24.77 -6.29 -4.94
C VAL A 133 -26.05 -6.48 -4.14
N CYS A 134 -26.78 -7.55 -4.39
CA CYS A 134 -28.04 -7.82 -3.74
C CYS A 134 -28.24 -9.31 -3.45
N SER A 135 -29.22 -9.62 -2.59
CA SER A 135 -29.78 -10.96 -2.47
C SER A 135 -31.22 -10.96 -2.99
N ILE A 136 -31.48 -11.82 -3.97
CA ILE A 136 -32.80 -11.98 -4.57
C ILE A 136 -33.48 -13.17 -3.88
N ASN A 137 -34.60 -12.93 -3.20
CA ASN A 137 -35.42 -13.98 -2.62
C ASN A 137 -36.66 -14.19 -3.49
N CYS A 138 -36.60 -15.21 -4.35
CA CYS A 138 -37.70 -15.52 -5.27
C CYS A 138 -38.97 -16.01 -4.56
N GLN A 139 -38.86 -16.63 -3.37
CA GLN A 139 -40.02 -17.11 -2.60
C GLN A 139 -40.79 -15.93 -1.97
N LEU A 140 -40.07 -14.99 -1.38
CA LEU A 140 -40.64 -13.78 -0.78
C LEU A 140 -40.87 -12.66 -1.80
N GLN A 141 -40.43 -12.84 -3.05
CA GLN A 141 -40.46 -11.84 -4.11
C GLN A 141 -39.87 -10.49 -3.68
N THR A 142 -38.69 -10.56 -3.04
CA THR A 142 -37.97 -9.38 -2.55
C THR A 142 -36.53 -9.36 -3.02
N VAL A 143 -36.00 -8.15 -3.16
CA VAL A 143 -34.58 -7.87 -3.42
C VAL A 143 -34.06 -7.08 -2.23
N THR A 144 -33.03 -7.59 -1.57
CA THR A 144 -32.34 -6.88 -0.49
C THR A 144 -31.00 -6.36 -1.00
N VAL A 145 -30.80 -5.05 -0.90
CA VAL A 145 -29.61 -4.35 -1.40
C VAL A 145 -28.50 -4.42 -0.34
N LYS A 146 -27.32 -4.89 -0.74
CA LYS A 146 -26.10 -4.91 0.09
C LYS A 146 -25.18 -3.75 -0.25
N SER A 147 -25.01 -3.47 -1.54
CA SER A 147 -24.24 -2.34 -2.06
C SER A 147 -24.77 -1.98 -3.45
N ILE A 148 -24.66 -0.72 -3.84
CA ILE A 148 -25.11 -0.21 -5.14
C ILE A 148 -24.20 0.92 -5.59
N VAL A 149 -23.88 0.95 -6.88
CA VAL A 149 -23.14 2.08 -7.46
C VAL A 149 -24.11 3.24 -7.64
N PRO A 150 -23.90 4.38 -6.96
CA PRO A 150 -24.81 5.52 -7.04
C PRO A 150 -24.78 6.14 -8.45
N ARG A 151 -25.89 6.78 -8.84
CA ARG A 151 -25.93 7.66 -10.02
C ARG A 151 -25.32 9.03 -9.72
N GLU A 152 -25.05 9.77 -10.78
CA GLU A 152 -24.37 11.05 -10.74
C GLU A 152 -25.22 12.16 -10.08
N ILE A 153 -24.55 13.15 -9.49
CA ILE A 153 -25.19 14.32 -8.87
C ILE A 153 -25.31 15.43 -9.93
N ALA A 154 -26.52 15.97 -10.13
CA ALA A 154 -26.80 16.87 -11.24
C ALA A 154 -26.37 18.32 -11.01
N SER A 155 -26.28 18.75 -9.76
CA SER A 155 -26.08 20.17 -9.43
C SER A 155 -25.40 20.37 -8.08
N SER A 156 -24.71 21.51 -7.94
CA SER A 156 -24.15 21.98 -6.67
C SER A 156 -25.21 22.13 -5.58
N ASN A 157 -26.47 22.40 -5.95
CA ASN A 157 -27.59 22.51 -5.01
C ASN A 157 -27.98 21.14 -4.43
N GLN A 158 -28.01 20.09 -5.25
CA GLN A 158 -28.20 18.72 -4.74
C GLN A 158 -27.03 18.28 -3.85
N LEU A 159 -25.82 18.71 -4.18
CA LEU A 159 -24.62 18.45 -3.39
C LEU A 159 -24.65 19.18 -2.03
N LEU A 160 -25.11 20.43 -2.01
CA LEU A 160 -25.41 21.20 -0.80
C LEU A 160 -26.50 20.53 0.05
N GLN A 161 -27.59 20.05 -0.57
CA GLN A 161 -28.65 19.34 0.14
C GLN A 161 -28.16 18.01 0.73
N LEU A 162 -27.33 17.26 -0.01
CA LEU A 162 -26.67 16.06 0.48
C LEU A 162 -25.72 16.38 1.64
N SER A 163 -24.91 17.43 1.49
CA SER A 163 -24.01 17.92 2.55
C SER A 163 -24.78 18.29 3.82
N ASP A 164 -25.87 19.04 3.69
CA ASP A 164 -26.75 19.41 4.81
C ASP A 164 -27.42 18.18 5.44
N LEU A 165 -27.84 17.21 4.64
CA LEU A 165 -28.46 15.98 5.12
C LEU A 165 -27.44 15.11 5.86
N LEU A 166 -26.22 15.00 5.32
CA LEU A 166 -25.08 14.33 5.93
C LEU A 166 -24.61 15.05 7.20
N ALA A 167 -24.66 16.38 7.26
CA ALA A 167 -24.35 17.17 8.45
C ALA A 167 -25.40 16.98 9.55
N LYS A 168 -26.69 17.00 9.20
CA LYS A 168 -27.80 16.68 10.12
C LYS A 168 -27.73 15.22 10.59
N TRP A 169 -27.30 14.31 9.72
CA TRP A 169 -27.09 12.91 10.05
C TRP A 169 -25.87 12.71 10.94
N LYS A 170 -24.75 13.40 10.68
CA LYS A 170 -23.55 13.44 11.53
C LYS A 170 -23.93 13.87 12.93
N GLN A 171 -24.64 15.00 13.05
CA GLN A 171 -25.17 15.54 14.30
C GLN A 171 -26.08 14.55 15.05
N LYS A 172 -26.96 13.81 14.33
CA LYS A 172 -27.81 12.75 14.92
C LYS A 172 -27.03 11.48 15.28
N SER A 173 -25.99 11.12 14.54
CA SER A 173 -25.16 9.94 14.83
C SER A 173 -24.23 10.17 16.02
N GLU A 174 -23.76 11.42 16.19
CA GLU A 174 -22.96 11.86 17.34
C GLU A 174 -23.79 11.83 18.63
N THR A 175 -25.08 12.16 18.54
CA THR A 175 -26.01 12.10 19.69
C THR A 175 -26.57 10.69 19.97
N ALA A 176 -26.54 9.77 19.00
CA ALA A 176 -27.13 8.44 19.15
C ALA A 176 -26.13 7.28 19.37
N GLN A 177 -24.81 7.51 19.34
CA GLN A 177 -23.76 6.47 19.47
C GLN A 177 -24.07 5.17 18.69
N ASN A 178 -24.66 5.27 17.50
CA ASN A 178 -25.05 4.07 16.76
C ASN A 178 -23.88 3.61 15.88
N ILE A 179 -23.16 2.59 16.36
CA ILE A 179 -22.00 2.04 15.66
C ILE A 179 -22.35 1.56 14.24
N LEU A 180 -23.54 0.98 14.02
CA LEU A 180 -23.96 0.47 12.71
C LEU A 180 -24.08 1.58 11.66
N VAL A 181 -24.55 2.74 12.09
CA VAL A 181 -24.71 3.94 11.27
C VAL A 181 -23.33 4.46 10.85
N ARG A 182 -22.38 4.50 11.78
CA ARG A 182 -20.99 4.86 11.52
C ARG A 182 -20.31 3.87 10.57
N THR A 183 -20.46 2.56 10.82
CA THR A 183 -19.92 1.50 9.95
C THR A 183 -20.45 1.63 8.52
N TYR A 184 -21.76 1.88 8.35
CA TYR A 184 -22.33 2.04 7.02
C TYR A 184 -21.76 3.26 6.28
N ALA A 185 -21.61 4.40 6.95
CA ALA A 185 -20.98 5.57 6.34
C ALA A 185 -19.50 5.36 6.05
N THR A 186 -18.76 4.70 6.93
CA THR A 186 -17.35 4.35 6.71
C THR A 186 -17.20 3.46 5.48
N ASN A 187 -18.03 2.43 5.33
CA ASN A 187 -18.01 1.55 4.16
C ASN A 187 -18.22 2.34 2.87
N TYR A 188 -19.14 3.31 2.88
CA TYR A 188 -19.42 4.18 1.73
C TYR A 188 -18.27 5.15 1.44
N ILE A 189 -17.75 5.85 2.46
CA ILE A 189 -16.61 6.77 2.32
C ILE A 189 -15.37 6.04 1.83
N CYS A 190 -15.16 4.79 2.27
CA CYS A 190 -13.98 4.03 1.93
C CYS A 190 -13.82 3.77 0.42
N SER A 191 -14.91 3.69 -0.35
CA SER A 191 -14.83 3.58 -1.82
C SER A 191 -14.39 4.87 -2.51
N PHE A 192 -14.66 6.02 -1.91
CA PHE A 192 -14.33 7.34 -2.45
C PHE A 192 -13.07 7.97 -1.85
N SER A 193 -12.47 7.32 -0.85
CA SER A 193 -11.23 7.79 -0.23
C SER A 193 -9.98 7.34 -0.97
N LYS A 194 -10.09 6.50 -2.01
CA LYS A 194 -8.92 5.99 -2.75
C LYS A 194 -8.23 7.11 -3.55
N PRO A 195 -6.88 7.16 -3.57
CA PRO A 195 -6.16 8.10 -4.43
C PRO A 195 -6.57 7.98 -5.90
N GLY A 196 -6.77 9.12 -6.56
CA GLY A 196 -7.21 9.19 -7.96
C GLY A 196 -8.72 9.13 -8.18
N THR A 197 -9.53 9.01 -7.12
CA THR A 197 -10.98 9.20 -7.21
C THR A 197 -11.34 10.70 -7.15
N GLU A 198 -12.47 11.09 -7.72
CA GLU A 198 -12.89 12.50 -7.82
C GLU A 198 -13.10 13.20 -6.47
N PHE A 199 -13.35 12.43 -5.40
CA PHE A 199 -13.57 12.94 -4.06
C PHE A 199 -12.35 12.85 -3.16
N PHE A 200 -11.24 12.28 -3.62
CA PHE A 200 -10.04 12.09 -2.82
C PHE A 200 -9.56 13.41 -2.22
N ASP A 201 -9.40 14.43 -3.06
CA ASP A 201 -8.93 15.75 -2.65
C ASP A 201 -9.88 16.41 -1.65
N TYR A 202 -11.19 16.19 -1.78
CA TYR A 202 -12.18 16.67 -0.82
C TYR A 202 -11.96 16.03 0.56
N PHE A 203 -11.77 14.71 0.63
CA PHE A 203 -11.51 14.04 1.92
C PHE A 203 -10.15 14.43 2.49
N VAL A 204 -9.14 14.63 1.65
CA VAL A 204 -7.84 15.16 2.07
C VAL A 204 -8.03 16.55 2.66
N GLN A 205 -8.70 17.50 2.01
CA GLN A 205 -8.91 18.85 2.55
C GLN A 205 -9.70 18.89 3.86
N ASN A 206 -10.56 17.91 4.10
CA ASN A 206 -11.41 17.82 5.30
C ASN A 206 -10.90 16.77 6.31
N TYR A 207 -9.62 16.38 6.25
CA TYR A 207 -9.07 15.27 7.04
C TYR A 207 -9.30 15.43 8.55
N SER A 208 -9.30 16.66 9.07
CA SER A 208 -9.43 16.98 10.49
C SER A 208 -10.78 16.55 11.07
N ASP A 209 -11.85 16.56 10.26
CA ASP A 209 -13.20 16.11 10.66
C ASP A 209 -13.41 14.61 10.45
N ILE A 210 -12.63 14.00 9.56
CA ILE A 210 -12.82 12.62 9.10
C ILE A 210 -11.96 11.63 9.89
N ILE A 211 -10.71 11.98 10.18
CA ILE A 211 -9.78 11.08 10.88
C ILE A 211 -10.26 10.75 12.31
N PRO A 212 -10.71 11.70 13.15
CA PRO A 212 -11.13 11.37 14.51
C PRO A 212 -12.21 10.28 14.62
N PRO A 213 -13.34 10.33 13.89
CA PRO A 213 -14.33 9.26 13.95
C PRO A 213 -13.80 7.94 13.38
N LEU A 214 -12.94 7.95 12.37
CA LEU A 214 -12.32 6.72 11.85
C LEU A 214 -11.39 6.07 12.89
N LEU A 215 -10.65 6.86 13.66
CA LEU A 215 -9.81 6.38 14.77
C LEU A 215 -10.62 5.81 15.93
N ASP A 216 -11.86 6.28 16.13
CA ASP A 216 -12.78 5.70 17.10
C ASP A 216 -13.27 4.33 16.60
N ILE A 217 -13.70 4.26 15.34
CA ILE A 217 -14.19 3.04 14.69
C ILE A 217 -13.09 1.97 14.60
N SER A 218 -11.83 2.37 14.37
CA SER A 218 -10.71 1.44 14.25
C SER A 218 -10.35 0.69 15.54
N LYS A 219 -10.94 1.06 16.69
CA LYS A 219 -10.75 0.35 17.97
C LYS A 219 -11.72 -0.80 18.18
N HIS A 220 -12.71 -0.96 17.30
CA HIS A 220 -13.69 -2.04 17.39
C HIS A 220 -13.18 -3.34 16.74
N GLU A 221 -14.02 -4.38 16.76
CA GLU A 221 -13.74 -5.67 16.13
C GLU A 221 -13.40 -5.52 14.64
N ALA A 222 -12.61 -6.47 14.13
CA ALA A 222 -12.02 -6.42 12.80
C ALA A 222 -12.99 -6.07 11.67
N LEU A 223 -14.20 -6.63 11.67
CA LEU A 223 -15.22 -6.38 10.64
C LEU A 223 -15.64 -4.91 10.57
N VAL A 224 -15.70 -4.25 11.73
CA VAL A 224 -16.09 -2.83 11.85
C VAL A 224 -14.89 -1.91 11.59
N ALA A 225 -13.71 -2.31 12.08
CA ALA A 225 -12.48 -1.54 11.93
C ALA A 225 -11.92 -1.55 10.50
N HIS A 226 -12.15 -2.61 9.72
CA HIS A 226 -11.52 -2.85 8.41
C HIS A 226 -11.60 -1.64 7.48
N ASP A 227 -12.80 -1.16 7.16
CA ASP A 227 -12.98 -0.05 6.22
C ASP A 227 -12.56 1.30 6.81
N ALA A 228 -12.56 1.42 8.14
CA ALA A 228 -12.02 2.61 8.80
C ALA A 228 -10.51 2.69 8.62
N VAL A 229 -9.78 1.60 8.91
CA VAL A 229 -8.33 1.52 8.72
C VAL A 229 -7.97 1.67 7.25
N ARG A 230 -8.72 1.04 6.34
CA ARG A 230 -8.53 1.20 4.89
C ARG A 230 -8.72 2.65 4.42
N THR A 231 -9.71 3.34 4.96
CA THR A 231 -9.90 4.78 4.68
C THR A 231 -8.72 5.59 5.20
N LEU A 232 -8.25 5.32 6.42
CA LEU A 232 -7.06 5.99 6.98
C LEU A 232 -5.81 5.74 6.13
N ILE A 233 -5.58 4.51 5.66
CA ILE A 233 -4.48 4.18 4.75
C ILE A 233 -4.55 5.04 3.49
N ASN A 234 -5.74 5.12 2.87
CA ASN A 234 -5.90 5.89 1.65
C ASN A 234 -5.63 7.38 1.88
N LEU A 235 -6.20 7.99 2.95
CA LEU A 235 -6.00 9.41 3.23
C LEU A 235 -4.53 9.72 3.56
N THR A 236 -3.86 8.84 4.29
CA THR A 236 -2.45 9.01 4.67
C THR A 236 -1.47 8.77 3.53
N SER A 237 -1.94 8.46 2.32
CA SER A 237 -1.09 8.56 1.13
C SER A 237 -0.73 10.02 0.79
N ALA A 238 -1.60 10.98 1.14
CA ALA A 238 -1.34 12.42 1.06
C ALA A 238 -0.60 12.95 2.31
N GLU A 239 0.08 14.08 2.19
CA GLU A 239 0.94 14.62 3.24
C GLU A 239 0.17 15.28 4.38
N GLU A 240 -0.82 16.10 4.03
CA GLU A 240 -1.59 16.88 4.97
C GLU A 240 -2.31 16.00 6.00
N PRO A 241 -2.98 14.88 5.63
CA PRO A 241 -3.63 14.01 6.61
C PRO A 241 -2.64 13.30 7.56
N ARG A 242 -1.37 13.08 7.16
CA ARG A 242 -0.36 12.49 8.05
C ARG A 242 -0.04 13.41 9.21
N SER A 243 -0.01 14.73 8.99
CA SER A 243 0.26 15.72 10.04
C SER A 243 -0.74 15.66 11.20
N PHE A 244 -1.97 15.15 10.98
CA PHE A 244 -2.92 14.91 12.07
C PHE A 244 -2.38 13.95 13.13
N PHE A 245 -1.62 12.95 12.70
CA PHE A 245 -1.05 11.93 13.57
C PHE A 245 0.15 12.42 14.38
N ASP A 246 0.72 13.58 14.04
CA ASP A 246 1.79 14.15 14.85
C ASP A 246 1.33 14.50 16.27
N ASN A 247 0.08 14.93 16.43
CA ASN A 247 -0.43 15.39 17.72
C ASN A 247 -1.31 14.34 18.42
N THR A 248 -1.33 13.12 17.90
CA THR A 248 -2.35 12.12 18.27
C THR A 248 -1.72 10.87 18.91
N GLU A 249 -1.85 10.73 20.22
CA GLU A 249 -1.46 9.52 20.98
C GLU A 249 -2.40 8.30 20.77
N ARG A 250 -3.26 8.31 19.74
CA ARG A 250 -4.48 7.48 19.70
C ARG A 250 -4.44 6.30 18.73
N LEU A 251 -3.34 6.06 18.02
CA LEU A 251 -3.26 4.89 17.15
C LEU A 251 -3.03 3.62 17.98
N SER A 252 -4.08 2.83 18.17
CA SER A 252 -3.98 1.50 18.78
C SER A 252 -3.62 0.49 17.70
N PHE A 253 -2.50 -0.20 17.87
CA PHE A 253 -2.09 -1.28 16.98
C PHE A 253 -2.31 -2.62 17.68
N ASP A 254 -3.41 -3.29 17.37
CA ASP A 254 -3.67 -4.65 17.85
C ASP A 254 -3.04 -5.67 16.89
N THR A 255 -1.94 -6.26 17.31
CA THR A 255 -1.13 -7.17 16.50
C THR A 255 -1.72 -8.58 16.41
N ASP A 256 -2.68 -8.92 17.27
CA ASP A 256 -3.39 -10.21 17.24
C ASP A 256 -4.61 -10.13 16.32
N ASN A 257 -4.98 -8.93 15.90
CA ASN A 257 -6.14 -8.69 15.06
C ASN A 257 -5.94 -9.29 13.65
N ILE A 258 -7.00 -9.85 13.07
CA ILE A 258 -6.96 -10.38 11.70
C ILE A 258 -6.65 -9.31 10.64
N ILE A 259 -6.82 -8.02 10.98
CA ILE A 259 -6.47 -6.89 10.11
C ILE A 259 -5.13 -6.24 10.49
N ALA A 260 -4.24 -6.92 11.24
CA ALA A 260 -2.94 -6.37 11.67
C ALA A 260 -2.12 -5.81 10.49
N ASP A 261 -2.10 -6.48 9.33
CA ASP A 261 -1.40 -5.99 8.14
C ASP A 261 -1.95 -4.64 7.62
N LEU A 262 -3.24 -4.33 7.82
CA LEU A 262 -3.79 -3.01 7.49
C LEU A 262 -3.17 -1.93 8.38
N TYR A 263 -2.99 -2.18 9.67
CA TYR A 263 -2.32 -1.22 10.53
C TYR A 263 -0.83 -1.10 10.19
N CYS A 264 -0.15 -2.16 9.75
CA CYS A 264 1.21 -2.06 9.22
C CYS A 264 1.29 -1.18 7.97
N MET A 265 0.33 -1.31 7.04
CA MET A 265 0.22 -0.41 5.89
C MET A 265 0.00 1.05 6.30
N LEU A 266 -0.90 1.28 7.26
CA LEU A 266 -1.15 2.61 7.79
C LEU A 266 0.13 3.20 8.40
N LEU A 267 0.81 2.42 9.24
CA LEU A 267 2.06 2.82 9.88
C LEU A 267 3.15 3.14 8.85
N SER A 268 3.29 2.33 7.81
CA SER A 268 4.22 2.62 6.69
C SER A 268 3.92 3.95 6.00
N ASN A 269 2.64 4.27 5.75
CA ASN A 269 2.27 5.57 5.20
C ASN A 269 2.60 6.71 6.16
N LEU A 270 2.30 6.57 7.45
CA LEU A 270 2.60 7.58 8.46
C LEU A 270 4.11 7.87 8.55
N CYS A 271 4.94 6.84 8.40
CA CYS A 271 6.41 6.94 8.38
C CYS A 271 7.00 7.53 7.09
N LYS A 272 6.16 8.06 6.20
CA LYS A 272 6.63 9.02 5.19
C LYS A 272 6.87 10.41 5.80
N SER A 273 6.30 10.69 6.98
CA SER A 273 6.57 11.94 7.72
C SER A 273 7.76 11.76 8.66
N SER A 274 8.79 12.59 8.49
CA SER A 274 10.01 12.57 9.33
C SER A 274 9.70 12.77 10.82
N SER A 275 8.73 13.63 11.16
CA SER A 275 8.30 13.89 12.53
C SER A 275 7.75 12.64 13.23
N ILE A 276 6.97 11.83 12.50
CA ILE A 276 6.39 10.59 13.00
C ILE A 276 7.46 9.50 13.15
N CYS A 277 8.40 9.41 12.20
CA CYS A 277 9.53 8.48 12.31
C CYS A 277 10.36 8.73 13.57
N LEU A 278 10.67 10.00 13.85
CA LEU A 278 11.41 10.38 15.07
C LEU A 278 10.63 10.03 16.35
N LYS A 279 9.30 10.15 16.34
CA LYS A 279 8.47 9.75 17.49
C LYS A 279 8.52 8.25 17.72
N ILE A 280 8.36 7.44 16.67
CA ILE A 280 8.35 5.97 16.76
C ILE A 280 9.63 5.41 17.38
N LEU A 281 10.78 6.03 17.11
CA LEU A 281 12.06 5.67 17.73
C LEU A 281 12.06 5.79 19.27
N THR A 282 11.12 6.54 19.84
CA THR A 282 11.07 6.83 21.28
C THR A 282 9.88 6.19 21.99
N ILE A 283 8.91 5.64 21.25
CA ILE A 283 7.71 5.02 21.83
C ILE A 283 8.14 3.77 22.60
N ARG A 284 7.79 3.72 23.89
CA ARG A 284 7.94 2.52 24.73
C ARG A 284 6.59 1.86 24.93
N LEU A 285 6.57 0.54 24.97
CA LEU A 285 5.34 -0.20 25.19
C LEU A 285 4.86 -0.02 26.63
N GLU A 286 3.54 0.17 26.80
CA GLU A 286 2.92 0.15 28.11
C GLU A 286 3.10 -1.24 28.78
N PRO A 287 3.42 -1.29 30.08
CA PRO A 287 3.60 -2.54 30.82
C PRO A 287 2.24 -3.19 31.11
N THR A 288 1.60 -3.75 30.09
CA THR A 288 0.46 -4.64 30.30
C THR A 288 0.95 -6.07 30.50
N PRO A 289 0.25 -6.91 31.30
CA PRO A 289 0.59 -8.33 31.44
C PRO A 289 0.70 -9.05 30.09
N SER A 290 -0.15 -8.67 29.12
CA SER A 290 -0.12 -9.19 27.75
C SER A 290 1.12 -8.75 26.98
N SER A 291 1.52 -7.47 27.09
CA SER A 291 2.76 -6.96 26.47
C SER A 291 3.99 -7.71 27.01
N ILE A 292 4.05 -7.86 28.34
CA ILE A 292 5.18 -8.48 29.04
C ILE A 292 5.28 -9.98 28.68
N LEU A 293 4.15 -10.69 28.62
CA LEU A 293 4.11 -12.10 28.22
C LEU A 293 4.49 -12.29 26.74
N LYS A 294 4.02 -11.41 25.84
CA LYS A 294 4.38 -11.45 24.42
C LYS A 294 5.88 -11.20 24.21
N LEU A 295 6.43 -10.20 24.88
CA LEU A 295 7.88 -9.94 24.88
C LEU A 295 8.69 -11.11 25.45
N ALA A 296 8.22 -11.70 26.55
CA ALA A 296 8.87 -12.87 27.13
C ALA A 296 8.79 -14.13 26.27
N SER A 297 7.81 -14.22 25.37
CA SER A 297 7.69 -15.33 24.40
C SER A 297 8.52 -15.14 23.13
N LEU A 298 8.90 -13.90 22.79
CA LEU A 298 9.64 -13.57 21.57
C LEU A 298 11.16 -13.48 21.80
N SER A 299 11.61 -13.25 23.04
CA SER A 299 13.04 -13.25 23.39
C SER A 299 13.47 -14.53 24.14
N PRO A 300 14.57 -15.20 23.76
CA PRO A 300 15.11 -16.36 24.47
C PRO A 300 15.55 -16.07 25.91
N ASN A 301 15.80 -14.79 26.25
CA ASN A 301 16.25 -14.33 27.56
C ASN A 301 15.40 -13.14 28.03
N PRO A 302 14.20 -13.37 28.62
CA PRO A 302 13.41 -12.28 29.15
C PRO A 302 14.18 -11.55 30.28
N PRO A 303 14.13 -10.20 30.33
CA PRO A 303 14.80 -9.44 31.39
C PRO A 303 14.30 -9.92 32.76
N LYS A 304 15.24 -10.39 33.59
CA LYS A 304 14.95 -10.93 34.92
C LYS A 304 14.33 -9.84 35.80
N LYS A 305 13.01 -9.93 36.00
CA LYS A 305 12.16 -9.09 36.88
C LYS A 305 12.09 -7.61 36.46
N LEU A 306 11.18 -7.28 35.55
CA LEU A 306 10.62 -5.91 35.47
C LEU A 306 9.87 -5.63 36.79
N LYS A 307 10.36 -4.68 37.59
CA LYS A 307 9.58 -4.12 38.71
C LYS A 307 8.58 -3.12 38.13
N THR A 308 7.33 -3.18 38.56
CA THR A 308 6.30 -2.19 38.27
C THR A 308 6.77 -0.80 38.70
N GLY A 309 7.10 0.07 37.73
CA GLY A 309 7.50 1.46 37.98
C GLY A 309 8.71 1.98 37.18
N ASP A 310 9.56 1.10 36.63
CA ASP A 310 10.75 1.53 35.85
C ASP A 310 10.43 1.65 34.35
N THR A 311 9.88 2.80 33.93
CA THR A 311 9.55 3.08 32.52
C THR A 311 10.77 3.12 31.58
N LYS A 312 11.99 3.34 32.11
CA LYS A 312 13.23 3.31 31.32
C LYS A 312 13.66 1.91 30.87
N LEU A 313 13.11 0.85 31.47
CA LEU A 313 13.40 -0.55 31.12
C LEU A 313 12.37 -1.16 30.15
N LEU A 314 11.34 -0.40 29.77
CA LEU A 314 10.34 -0.88 28.82
C LEU A 314 10.93 -0.89 27.41
N PRO A 315 10.80 -1.99 26.66
CA PRO A 315 11.33 -2.08 25.30
C PRO A 315 10.65 -1.07 24.39
N LEU A 316 11.37 -0.66 23.35
CA LEU A 316 10.81 0.20 22.33
C LEU A 316 9.68 -0.54 21.62
N ALA A 317 8.64 0.18 21.21
CA ALA A 317 7.63 -0.38 20.32
C ALA A 317 8.27 -0.92 19.05
N LEU A 318 9.36 -0.30 18.60
CA LEU A 318 10.11 -0.72 17.44
C LEU A 318 10.78 -2.09 17.63
N ASP A 319 11.30 -2.40 18.83
CA ASP A 319 11.84 -3.75 19.14
C ASP A 319 10.77 -4.82 18.88
N TYR A 320 9.56 -4.56 19.38
CA TYR A 320 8.42 -5.47 19.21
C TYR A 320 7.97 -5.58 17.75
N LEU A 321 7.97 -4.47 17.00
CA LEU A 321 7.67 -4.49 15.57
C LEU A 321 8.73 -5.28 14.78
N THR A 322 10.01 -5.16 15.12
CA THR A 322 11.08 -5.94 14.49
C THR A 322 10.93 -7.43 14.80
N ASP A 323 10.55 -7.81 16.02
CA ASP A 323 10.28 -9.21 16.36
C ASP A 323 9.05 -9.76 15.62
N LEU A 324 7.98 -8.97 15.46
CA LEU A 324 6.83 -9.33 14.64
C LEU A 324 7.21 -9.49 13.17
N PHE A 325 8.08 -8.62 12.67
CA PHE A 325 8.62 -8.75 11.32
C PHE A 325 9.36 -10.09 11.18
N LEU A 326 10.26 -10.44 12.08
CA LEU A 326 11.01 -11.70 12.04
C LEU A 326 10.12 -12.94 12.18
N HIS A 327 9.29 -12.98 13.20
CA HIS A 327 8.53 -14.17 13.57
C HIS A 327 7.19 -14.29 12.83
N GLY A 328 6.67 -13.21 12.25
CA GLY A 328 5.37 -13.16 11.56
C GLY A 328 5.24 -14.13 10.39
N VAL A 329 6.35 -14.49 9.76
CA VAL A 329 6.42 -15.45 8.64
C VAL A 329 6.91 -16.83 9.06
N SER A 330 7.20 -17.03 10.35
CA SER A 330 7.63 -18.31 10.89
C SER A 330 6.44 -19.23 11.19
N ALA A 331 6.70 -20.53 11.31
CA ALA A 331 5.68 -21.50 11.74
C ALA A 331 5.10 -21.19 13.13
N SER A 332 5.87 -20.49 13.97
CA SER A 332 5.49 -20.00 15.29
C SER A 332 4.95 -18.57 15.28
N SER A 333 4.44 -18.09 14.14
CA SER A 333 3.94 -16.71 14.03
C SER A 333 2.91 -16.39 15.13
N PRO A 334 3.06 -15.25 15.83
CA PRO A 334 2.12 -14.83 16.86
C PRO A 334 0.74 -14.50 16.29
N ASN A 335 0.64 -14.18 14.99
CA ASN A 335 -0.62 -13.98 14.30
C ASN A 335 -0.62 -14.71 12.94
N LYS A 336 -1.37 -15.82 12.87
CA LYS A 336 -1.48 -16.64 11.65
C LYS A 336 -2.19 -15.96 10.48
N ASN A 337 -2.85 -14.82 10.73
CA ASN A 337 -3.59 -14.06 9.72
C ASN A 337 -2.81 -12.84 9.23
N ALA A 338 -1.61 -12.59 9.74
CA ALA A 338 -0.79 -11.45 9.36
C ALA A 338 0.66 -11.85 9.12
N ASN A 339 1.27 -11.28 8.10
CA ASN A 339 2.66 -11.57 7.74
C ASN A 339 3.60 -10.40 8.05
N PHE A 340 3.08 -9.22 8.37
CA PHE A 340 3.81 -8.02 8.78
C PHE A 340 4.82 -7.48 7.74
N ASP A 341 4.67 -7.82 6.45
CA ASP A 341 5.62 -7.44 5.39
C ASP A 341 5.82 -5.91 5.30
N PHE A 342 4.76 -5.14 5.53
CA PHE A 342 4.78 -3.67 5.45
C PHE A 342 5.62 -2.98 6.54
N LEU A 343 6.01 -3.68 7.61
CA LEU A 343 6.94 -3.13 8.60
C LEU A 343 8.31 -2.80 7.99
N ALA A 344 8.70 -3.48 6.91
CA ALA A 344 9.94 -3.21 6.17
C ALA A 344 9.95 -1.82 5.49
N SER A 345 8.78 -1.19 5.35
CA SER A 345 8.61 0.13 4.72
C SER A 345 8.53 1.27 5.74
N ILE A 346 8.66 0.96 7.04
CA ILE A 346 8.81 1.98 8.08
C ILE A 346 10.26 2.47 7.99
N LYS A 347 10.46 3.77 7.75
CA LYS A 347 11.79 4.38 7.72
C LYS A 347 12.18 4.77 9.15
N GLN A 348 13.24 4.22 9.72
CA GLN A 348 13.74 4.62 11.04
C GLN A 348 15.19 5.09 10.97
N GLY A 349 15.65 5.72 12.05
CA GLY A 349 17.03 6.20 12.17
C GLY A 349 18.01 5.03 12.16
N ARG A 350 19.14 5.22 11.46
CA ARG A 350 20.20 4.22 11.30
C ARG A 350 20.65 3.61 12.63
N ASP A 351 20.84 4.47 13.63
CA ASP A 351 21.33 4.07 14.94
C ASP A 351 20.51 2.94 15.58
N TYR A 352 19.17 2.92 15.38
CA TYR A 352 18.33 1.85 15.93
C TYR A 352 18.80 0.45 15.48
N PHE A 353 19.08 0.27 14.18
CA PHE A 353 19.41 -1.04 13.63
C PHE A 353 20.78 -1.56 14.06
N ILE A 354 21.66 -0.65 14.49
CA ILE A 354 23.01 -0.95 14.94
C ILE A 354 23.11 -1.08 16.48
N THR A 355 22.19 -0.46 17.22
CA THR A 355 22.17 -0.58 18.69
C THR A 355 21.85 -1.99 19.17
N VAL A 356 22.37 -2.37 20.35
CA VAL A 356 22.07 -3.67 20.97
C VAL A 356 20.62 -3.68 21.48
N ALA A 357 19.80 -4.57 20.95
CA ALA A 357 18.43 -4.78 21.43
C ALA A 357 18.42 -5.56 22.77
N PRO A 358 17.27 -5.67 23.46
CA PRO A 358 17.18 -6.37 24.75
C PRO A 358 17.62 -7.85 24.74
N ASP A 359 17.64 -8.50 23.59
CA ASP A 359 18.12 -9.88 23.40
C ASP A 359 19.64 -9.98 23.17
N GLY A 360 20.36 -8.86 23.19
CA GLY A 360 21.80 -8.80 23.03
C GLY A 360 22.28 -8.74 21.57
N LYS A 361 21.37 -8.64 20.59
CA LYS A 361 21.73 -8.56 19.17
C LYS A 361 21.22 -7.25 18.53
N PRO A 362 21.92 -6.70 17.53
CA PRO A 362 21.39 -5.57 16.77
C PRO A 362 20.11 -5.94 16.02
N PRO A 363 19.07 -5.07 16.00
CA PRO A 363 17.83 -5.30 15.25
C PRO A 363 18.06 -5.61 13.78
N LEU A 364 19.15 -5.10 13.17
CA LEU A 364 19.48 -5.39 11.77
C LEU A 364 19.57 -6.90 11.49
N THR A 365 20.09 -7.69 12.43
CA THR A 365 20.23 -9.15 12.30
C THR A 365 18.90 -9.87 12.11
N LYS A 366 17.80 -9.27 12.55
CA LYS A 366 16.44 -9.80 12.41
C LYS A 366 15.79 -9.43 11.07
N VAL A 367 16.37 -8.47 10.34
CA VAL A 367 15.82 -7.92 9.10
C VAL A 367 16.57 -8.48 7.89
N ILE A 368 17.91 -8.50 7.92
CA ILE A 368 18.74 -8.89 6.78
C ILE A 368 18.55 -10.34 6.33
N VAL A 369 18.00 -11.20 7.19
CA VAL A 369 17.65 -12.59 6.85
C VAL A 369 16.60 -12.71 5.73
N PHE A 370 15.92 -11.62 5.38
CA PHE A 370 14.88 -11.60 4.36
C PHE A 370 15.32 -11.06 2.99
N THR A 371 16.62 -10.89 2.73
CA THR A 371 17.12 -10.41 1.43
C THR A 371 16.85 -11.36 0.25
N GLU A 372 16.49 -12.63 0.51
CA GLU A 372 16.01 -13.60 -0.49
C GLU A 372 14.52 -13.97 -0.32
N TYR A 373 13.77 -13.26 0.52
CA TYR A 373 12.40 -13.66 0.83
C TYR A 373 11.46 -13.51 -0.40
N PRO A 374 10.55 -14.44 -0.69
CA PRO A 374 9.74 -14.39 -1.92
C PRO A 374 8.89 -13.12 -2.10
N GLN A 375 8.37 -12.55 -1.01
CA GLN A 375 7.52 -11.36 -1.07
C GLN A 375 8.35 -10.08 -1.29
N LEU A 376 8.04 -9.37 -2.38
CA LEU A 376 8.80 -8.20 -2.85
C LEU A 376 8.89 -7.08 -1.81
N ILE A 377 7.81 -6.79 -1.09
CA ILE A 377 7.77 -5.69 -0.10
C ILE A 377 8.75 -5.96 1.05
N ARG A 378 8.73 -7.19 1.57
CA ARG A 378 9.61 -7.62 2.66
C ARG A 378 11.08 -7.68 2.20
N ARG A 379 11.32 -8.30 1.04
CA ARG A 379 12.66 -8.40 0.46
C ARG A 379 13.26 -7.04 0.17
N GLY A 380 12.52 -6.20 -0.55
CA GLY A 380 12.96 -4.85 -0.91
C GLY A 380 13.16 -3.93 0.30
N GLY A 381 12.27 -3.99 1.29
CA GLY A 381 12.46 -3.21 2.52
C GLY A 381 13.69 -3.65 3.32
N SER A 382 13.97 -4.96 3.37
CA SER A 382 15.17 -5.49 4.06
C SER A 382 16.46 -5.08 3.37
N ILE A 383 16.49 -5.16 2.02
CA ILE A 383 17.62 -4.70 1.21
C ILE A 383 17.83 -3.19 1.37
N ASN A 384 16.76 -2.39 1.39
CA ASN A 384 16.85 -0.95 1.56
C ASN A 384 17.34 -0.55 2.96
N ILE A 385 16.87 -1.22 4.02
CA ILE A 385 17.39 -1.00 5.39
C ILE A 385 18.89 -1.33 5.42
N LEU A 386 19.29 -2.48 4.87
CA LEU A 386 20.70 -2.88 4.82
C LEU A 386 21.57 -1.84 4.09
N LYS A 387 21.13 -1.39 2.91
CA LYS A 387 21.81 -0.32 2.15
C LYS A 387 21.93 0.97 2.97
N ASN A 388 20.85 1.36 3.67
CA ASN A 388 20.84 2.56 4.51
C ASN A 388 21.88 2.48 5.62
N GLU A 389 22.06 1.32 6.25
CA GLU A 389 23.10 1.11 7.27
C GLU A 389 24.51 1.17 6.67
N CYS A 390 24.70 0.70 5.44
CA CYS A 390 25.99 0.79 4.74
C CYS A 390 26.44 2.24 4.45
N PHE A 391 25.57 3.25 4.54
CA PHE A 391 25.99 4.65 4.38
C PHE A 391 26.88 5.17 5.53
N ALA A 392 26.71 4.64 6.75
CA ALA A 392 27.46 5.07 7.93
C ALA A 392 28.80 4.33 7.99
N GLN A 393 29.86 4.97 7.51
CA GLN A 393 31.21 4.38 7.36
C GLN A 393 31.79 3.92 8.70
N GLU A 394 31.47 4.63 9.78
CA GLU A 394 31.86 4.31 11.15
C GLU A 394 31.36 2.94 11.63
N TYR A 395 30.30 2.40 11.03
CA TYR A 395 29.72 1.11 11.40
C TYR A 395 30.14 -0.04 10.50
N HIS A 396 30.97 0.19 9.46
CA HIS A 396 31.35 -0.87 8.51
C HIS A 396 32.04 -2.06 9.17
N SER A 397 32.93 -1.82 10.14
CA SER A 397 33.59 -2.89 10.88
C SER A 397 32.57 -3.78 11.63
N LEU A 398 31.54 -3.17 12.22
CA LEU A 398 30.47 -3.89 12.91
C LEU A 398 29.52 -4.61 11.94
N LEU A 399 29.21 -4.02 10.80
CA LEU A 399 28.38 -4.62 9.75
C LEU A 399 29.05 -5.87 9.15
N LEU A 400 30.38 -5.83 8.98
CA LEU A 400 31.19 -6.90 8.40
C LEU A 400 31.68 -7.93 9.44
N ASP A 401 31.47 -7.71 10.75
CA ASP A 401 31.88 -8.65 11.78
C ASP A 401 31.12 -9.98 11.66
N GLU A 402 31.88 -11.04 11.37
CA GLU A 402 31.38 -12.40 11.13
C GLU A 402 30.79 -13.05 12.38
N ASN A 403 31.15 -12.56 13.56
CA ASN A 403 30.58 -13.02 14.84
C ASN A 403 29.39 -12.16 15.29
N GLY A 404 29.12 -11.07 14.58
CA GLY A 404 28.13 -10.06 14.92
C GLY A 404 27.00 -10.00 13.90
N ILE A 405 26.94 -8.89 13.16
CA ILE A 405 25.89 -8.66 12.16
C ILE A 405 26.09 -9.56 10.94
N ASN A 406 27.34 -9.74 10.51
CA ASN A 406 27.73 -10.53 9.34
C ASN A 406 26.84 -10.26 8.13
N CYS A 407 26.79 -9.01 7.65
CA CYS A 407 25.84 -8.65 6.59
C CYS A 407 26.24 -9.15 5.20
N LEU A 408 27.52 -9.44 4.97
CA LEU A 408 28.07 -9.74 3.66
C LEU A 408 27.40 -10.93 2.94
N PRO A 409 27.15 -12.09 3.59
CA PRO A 409 26.43 -13.19 2.97
C PRO A 409 25.03 -12.81 2.49
N TYR A 410 24.31 -11.99 3.27
CA TYR A 410 22.96 -11.53 2.93
C TYR A 410 22.94 -10.54 1.76
N ILE A 411 24.07 -9.90 1.45
CA ILE A 411 24.24 -9.05 0.25
C ILE A 411 24.62 -9.91 -0.96
N LEU A 412 25.55 -10.85 -0.79
CA LEU A 412 26.10 -11.63 -1.89
C LEU A 412 25.15 -12.74 -2.38
N LEU A 413 24.44 -13.41 -1.47
CA LEU A 413 23.61 -14.56 -1.83
C LEU A 413 22.52 -14.22 -2.88
N PRO A 414 21.75 -13.12 -2.79
CA PRO A 414 20.81 -12.74 -3.84
C PRO A 414 21.47 -12.36 -5.17
N LEU A 415 22.77 -12.04 -5.16
CA LEU A 415 23.55 -11.72 -6.36
C LEU A 415 24.16 -12.96 -7.04
N CYS A 416 24.05 -14.13 -6.42
CA CYS A 416 24.57 -15.39 -6.96
C CYS A 416 23.48 -16.18 -7.70
N GLY A 417 23.84 -16.75 -8.85
CA GLY A 417 23.07 -17.75 -9.58
C GLY A 417 23.64 -19.16 -9.41
N ASN A 418 23.13 -20.12 -10.19
CA ASN A 418 23.65 -21.48 -10.32
C ASN A 418 24.74 -21.59 -11.41
N GLU A 419 25.33 -20.47 -11.81
CA GLU A 419 26.35 -20.41 -12.87
C GLU A 419 27.67 -21.00 -12.35
N ASP A 420 28.27 -21.92 -13.12
CA ASP A 420 29.53 -22.54 -12.77
C ASP A 420 30.68 -21.53 -12.85
N PHE A 421 31.50 -21.44 -11.80
CA PHE A 421 32.81 -20.79 -11.90
C PHE A 421 33.70 -21.68 -12.77
N ASP A 422 34.19 -21.20 -13.91
CA ASP A 422 34.96 -22.02 -14.89
C ASP A 422 36.01 -22.97 -14.25
N ASP A 423 36.06 -24.20 -14.81
CA ASP A 423 36.44 -25.49 -14.21
C ASP A 423 37.89 -25.73 -13.72
N ASP A 424 38.77 -24.74 -13.65
CA ASP A 424 40.11 -24.88 -13.02
C ASP A 424 40.41 -23.81 -11.94
N ALA A 425 39.62 -22.72 -11.91
CA ALA A 425 39.72 -21.64 -10.92
C ALA A 425 38.68 -21.77 -9.79
N SER A 426 37.67 -22.62 -9.95
CA SER A 426 36.51 -22.76 -9.06
C SER A 426 36.85 -23.10 -7.61
N PHE A 427 37.81 -24.01 -7.38
CA PHE A 427 38.19 -24.42 -6.02
C PHE A 427 39.02 -23.34 -5.27
N LEU A 428 39.87 -22.60 -5.99
CA LEU A 428 40.71 -21.52 -5.43
C LEU A 428 39.97 -20.18 -5.30
N ASP A 429 38.93 -19.97 -6.11
CA ASP A 429 38.05 -18.81 -6.02
C ASP A 429 37.01 -18.99 -4.91
N MET A 430 36.55 -20.23 -4.64
CA MET A 430 35.67 -20.53 -3.49
C MET A 430 36.38 -20.43 -2.14
N GLU A 431 37.68 -20.72 -2.07
CA GLU A 431 38.46 -20.60 -0.84
C GLU A 431 38.53 -19.13 -0.39
N GLY A 432 37.79 -18.80 0.67
CA GLY A 432 37.67 -17.46 1.24
C GLY A 432 36.27 -16.85 1.13
N MET A 433 35.43 -17.33 0.21
CA MET A 433 34.03 -16.90 0.13
C MET A 433 33.26 -17.23 1.42
N PRO A 434 32.20 -16.49 1.78
CA PRO A 434 31.29 -16.90 2.83
C PRO A 434 30.66 -18.27 2.54
N THR A 435 30.35 -19.04 3.59
CA THR A 435 29.86 -20.42 3.42
C THR A 435 28.49 -20.47 2.74
N GLU A 436 27.67 -19.44 2.95
CA GLU A 436 26.30 -19.34 2.45
C GLU A 436 26.24 -19.19 0.92
N VAL A 437 27.30 -18.68 0.29
CA VAL A 437 27.38 -18.51 -1.18
C VAL A 437 28.16 -19.62 -1.87
N GLN A 438 28.63 -20.61 -1.11
CA GLN A 438 29.28 -21.80 -1.64
C GLN A 438 28.26 -22.92 -1.85
N LEU A 439 28.52 -23.79 -2.84
CA LEU A 439 27.73 -25.01 -3.10
C LEU A 439 26.22 -24.73 -3.20
N LEU A 440 25.86 -23.69 -3.97
CA LEU A 440 24.48 -23.29 -4.19
C LEU A 440 23.70 -24.39 -4.93
N PRO A 441 22.40 -24.56 -4.64
CA PRO A 441 21.59 -25.57 -5.32
C PRO A 441 21.31 -25.18 -6.78
N ASP A 442 21.04 -26.18 -7.62
CA ASP A 442 20.80 -26.02 -9.06
C ASP A 442 19.63 -25.07 -9.40
N ASP A 443 18.69 -24.88 -8.48
CA ASP A 443 17.53 -24.00 -8.64
C ASP A 443 17.77 -22.56 -8.15
N LYS A 444 18.98 -22.25 -7.64
CA LYS A 444 19.36 -20.91 -7.19
C LYS A 444 19.34 -19.92 -8.36
N LYS A 445 18.69 -18.78 -8.13
CA LYS A 445 18.58 -17.69 -9.10
C LYS A 445 19.11 -16.38 -8.53
N ILE A 446 19.58 -15.54 -9.44
CA ILE A 446 19.91 -14.14 -9.17
C ILE A 446 18.60 -13.38 -8.88
N GLU A 447 18.67 -12.33 -8.05
CA GLU A 447 17.56 -11.41 -7.79
C GLU A 447 16.93 -10.92 -9.09
N ALA A 448 15.63 -11.19 -9.26
CA ALA A 448 14.90 -10.89 -10.48
C ALA A 448 14.59 -9.39 -10.62
N ASP A 449 14.37 -8.67 -9.52
CA ASP A 449 14.09 -7.24 -9.54
C ASP A 449 15.38 -6.43 -9.71
N VAL A 450 15.49 -5.72 -10.83
CA VAL A 450 16.67 -4.94 -11.22
C VAL A 450 17.00 -3.85 -10.19
N ALA A 451 16.00 -3.20 -9.59
CA ALA A 451 16.24 -2.14 -8.62
C ALA A 451 16.78 -2.68 -7.29
N LEU A 452 16.32 -3.87 -6.88
CA LEU A 452 16.84 -4.56 -5.70
C LEU A 452 18.27 -5.08 -5.94
N ARG A 453 18.52 -5.64 -7.12
CA ARG A 453 19.86 -6.07 -7.53
C ARG A 453 20.85 -4.91 -7.55
N LEU A 454 20.47 -3.77 -8.13
CA LEU A 454 21.26 -2.54 -8.08
C LEU A 454 21.54 -2.10 -6.64
N SER A 455 20.52 -2.11 -5.78
CA SER A 455 20.65 -1.69 -4.37
C SER A 455 21.64 -2.57 -3.58
N LEU A 456 21.70 -3.86 -3.87
CA LEU A 456 22.67 -4.78 -3.29
C LEU A 456 24.11 -4.47 -3.74
N VAL A 457 24.33 -4.22 -5.04
CA VAL A 457 25.63 -3.82 -5.57
C VAL A 457 26.06 -2.46 -5.00
N GLU A 458 25.14 -1.51 -4.88
CA GLU A 458 25.38 -0.22 -4.23
C GLU A 458 25.73 -0.35 -2.75
N SER A 459 25.17 -1.34 -2.04
CA SER A 459 25.55 -1.64 -0.66
C SER A 459 27.02 -2.08 -0.56
N LEU A 460 27.50 -2.90 -1.50
CA LEU A 460 28.93 -3.27 -1.58
C LEU A 460 29.82 -2.07 -1.92
N ILE A 461 29.37 -1.17 -2.81
CA ILE A 461 30.09 0.08 -3.12
C ILE A 461 30.22 0.96 -1.86
N LEU A 462 29.13 1.11 -1.12
CA LEU A 462 29.12 1.88 0.13
C LEU A 462 30.10 1.28 1.14
N LEU A 463 30.10 -0.04 1.31
CA LEU A 463 31.07 -0.75 2.17
C LEU A 463 32.52 -0.56 1.72
N CYS A 464 32.79 -0.26 0.44
CA CYS A 464 34.13 0.04 -0.03
C CYS A 464 34.67 1.42 0.39
N ALA A 465 33.98 2.19 1.25
CA ALA A 465 34.44 3.51 1.67
C ALA A 465 35.78 3.48 2.41
N THR A 466 35.99 2.50 3.29
CA THR A 466 37.23 2.36 4.08
C THR A 466 38.17 1.32 3.46
N GLN A 467 39.47 1.49 3.70
CA GLN A 467 40.49 0.54 3.22
C GLN A 467 40.32 -0.84 3.86
N GLU A 468 40.06 -0.88 5.17
CA GLU A 468 39.85 -2.14 5.91
C GLU A 468 38.69 -2.94 5.33
N SER A 469 37.57 -2.28 5.03
CA SER A 469 36.43 -2.94 4.41
C SER A 469 36.77 -3.44 2.99
N ARG A 470 37.49 -2.67 2.18
CA ARG A 470 37.95 -3.14 0.85
C ARG A 470 38.86 -4.37 0.96
N GLU A 471 39.78 -4.38 1.91
CA GLU A 471 40.63 -5.54 2.20
C GLU A 471 39.80 -6.76 2.62
N PHE A 472 38.80 -6.56 3.48
CA PHE A 472 37.88 -7.61 3.90
C PHE A 472 37.07 -8.17 2.72
N LEU A 473 36.49 -7.31 1.88
CA LEU A 473 35.73 -7.73 0.69
C LEU A 473 36.62 -8.47 -0.33
N ARG A 474 37.89 -8.05 -0.49
CA ARG A 474 38.89 -8.80 -1.29
C ARG A 474 39.18 -10.17 -0.69
N MET A 475 39.40 -10.23 0.63
CA MET A 475 39.65 -11.48 1.36
C MET A 475 38.47 -12.46 1.23
N ARG A 476 37.24 -11.94 1.23
CA ARG A 476 35.99 -12.69 1.07
C ARG A 476 35.56 -12.91 -0.38
N LYS A 477 36.48 -12.71 -1.34
CA LYS A 477 36.30 -13.07 -2.75
C LYS A 477 35.03 -12.47 -3.37
N VAL A 478 34.75 -11.20 -3.07
CA VAL A 478 33.63 -10.46 -3.69
C VAL A 478 33.84 -10.25 -5.19
N TYR A 479 35.08 -10.01 -5.63
CA TYR A 479 35.40 -9.76 -7.04
C TYR A 479 35.00 -10.92 -7.98
N PRO A 480 35.37 -12.19 -7.72
CA PRO A 480 34.93 -13.31 -8.55
C PRO A 480 33.40 -13.41 -8.71
N ILE A 481 32.65 -13.16 -7.63
CA ILE A 481 31.17 -13.18 -7.66
C ILE A 481 30.66 -12.07 -8.58
N MET A 482 31.21 -10.86 -8.46
CA MET A 482 30.83 -9.72 -9.30
C MET A 482 31.20 -9.92 -10.77
N ARG A 483 32.32 -10.59 -11.06
CA ARG A 483 32.72 -10.93 -12.43
C ARG A 483 31.70 -11.86 -13.10
N VAL A 484 31.23 -12.89 -12.38
CA VAL A 484 30.20 -13.81 -12.88
C VAL A 484 28.89 -13.05 -13.11
N LEU A 485 28.41 -12.31 -12.10
CA LEU A 485 27.20 -11.49 -12.22
C LEU A 485 27.27 -10.52 -13.41
N HIS A 486 28.39 -9.85 -13.61
CA HIS A 486 28.58 -8.92 -14.74
C HIS A 486 28.48 -9.61 -16.10
N SER A 487 28.91 -10.88 -16.21
CA SER A 487 28.90 -11.62 -17.48
C SER A 487 27.49 -11.97 -17.97
N THR A 488 26.53 -12.07 -17.04
CA THR A 488 25.14 -12.41 -17.31
C THR A 488 24.18 -11.24 -17.10
N GLU A 489 24.67 -10.09 -16.65
CA GLU A 489 23.89 -8.88 -16.46
C GLU A 489 23.50 -8.22 -17.80
N SER A 490 22.24 -7.80 -17.90
CA SER A 490 21.67 -7.16 -19.08
C SER A 490 21.27 -5.70 -18.85
N ASP A 491 21.06 -5.30 -17.59
CA ASP A 491 20.76 -3.91 -17.26
C ASP A 491 22.02 -3.06 -17.16
N SER A 492 22.08 -1.96 -17.90
CA SER A 492 23.26 -1.10 -17.97
C SER A 492 23.58 -0.44 -16.63
N ASN A 493 22.57 -0.06 -15.83
CA ASN A 493 22.83 0.62 -14.55
C ASN A 493 23.45 -0.33 -13.53
N VAL A 494 23.01 -1.59 -13.54
CA VAL A 494 23.61 -2.63 -12.69
C VAL A 494 25.03 -2.95 -13.16
N ALA A 495 25.24 -3.14 -14.47
CA ALA A 495 26.58 -3.35 -15.03
C ALA A 495 27.55 -2.22 -14.67
N ASP A 496 27.14 -0.96 -14.85
CA ASP A 496 27.93 0.22 -14.47
C ASP A 496 28.21 0.28 -12.95
N ALA A 497 27.27 -0.18 -12.12
CA ALA A 497 27.50 -0.29 -10.67
C ALA A 497 28.54 -1.38 -10.35
N ILE A 498 28.47 -2.53 -11.02
CA ILE A 498 29.45 -3.60 -10.84
C ILE A 498 30.85 -3.12 -11.27
N ASP A 499 30.96 -2.44 -12.41
CA ASP A 499 32.25 -1.87 -12.87
C ASP A 499 32.83 -0.89 -11.86
N ARG A 500 32.01 0.00 -11.30
CA ARG A 500 32.43 0.92 -10.23
C ARG A 500 32.93 0.17 -8.98
N LEU A 501 32.22 -0.88 -8.57
CA LEU A 501 32.62 -1.71 -7.45
C LEU A 501 33.97 -2.40 -7.71
N VAL A 502 34.15 -2.99 -8.89
CA VAL A 502 35.40 -3.65 -9.28
C VAL A 502 36.55 -2.65 -9.29
N GLN A 503 36.36 -1.45 -9.83
CA GLN A 503 37.38 -0.39 -9.80
C GLN A 503 37.77 -0.01 -8.37
N LEU A 504 36.84 -0.01 -7.41
CA LEU A 504 37.15 0.23 -6.00
C LEU A 504 37.94 -0.91 -5.38
N LEU A 505 37.58 -2.16 -5.67
CA LEU A 505 38.28 -3.35 -5.14
C LEU A 505 39.68 -3.53 -5.72
N MET A 506 39.92 -3.10 -6.97
CA MET A 506 41.19 -3.22 -7.67
C MET A 506 42.14 -2.03 -7.43
N ARG A 507 41.80 -1.08 -6.56
CA ARG A 507 42.72 0.02 -6.22
C ARG A 507 43.99 -0.53 -5.56
N ASP A 508 45.14 -0.06 -6.07
CA ASP A 508 46.43 -0.28 -5.43
C ASP A 508 46.52 0.60 -4.16
N GLU A 509 46.62 -0.04 -3.00
CA GLU A 509 46.64 0.62 -1.69
C GLU A 509 47.83 0.13 -0.87
N GLU A 510 48.48 1.03 -0.12
CA GLU A 510 49.58 0.65 0.76
C GLU A 510 49.05 -0.25 1.90
N PRO A 511 49.74 -1.33 2.26
CA PRO A 511 49.24 -2.29 3.25
C PRO A 511 48.96 -1.62 4.61
N VAL A 512 47.75 -1.83 5.15
CA VAL A 512 47.38 -1.30 6.48
C VAL A 512 48.34 -1.86 7.54
N GLN A 513 49.09 -0.97 8.20
CA GLN A 513 49.83 -1.33 9.41
C GLN A 513 48.82 -1.59 10.53
N ARG A 514 48.55 -2.86 10.83
CA ARG A 514 47.68 -3.27 11.94
C ARG A 514 48.28 -2.86 13.29
N ASN A 515 47.93 -1.67 13.78
CA ASN A 515 47.97 -1.41 15.22
C ASN A 515 46.74 -2.10 15.82
N ILE A 516 46.95 -3.28 16.39
CA ILE A 516 45.91 -4.05 17.08
C ILE A 516 45.53 -3.28 18.35
N SER A 517 44.52 -2.42 18.24
CA SER A 517 43.75 -1.95 19.39
C SER A 517 42.70 -3.02 19.72
N PRO A 518 42.42 -3.35 21.00
CA PRO A 518 41.37 -4.30 21.33
C PRO A 518 40.03 -3.80 20.78
N ALA A 519 39.26 -4.70 20.15
CA ALA A 519 37.93 -4.41 19.63
C ALA A 519 37.10 -3.67 20.69
N ALA A 520 36.68 -2.44 20.39
CA ALA A 520 35.83 -1.67 21.27
C ALA A 520 34.51 -2.43 21.44
N SER A 521 34.14 -2.68 22.70
CA SER A 521 32.90 -3.37 23.04
C SER A 521 31.71 -2.54 22.52
N ILE A 522 30.62 -3.19 22.10
CA ILE A 522 29.43 -2.52 21.54
C ILE A 522 28.88 -1.41 22.48
N SER A 523 29.14 -1.50 23.79
CA SER A 523 28.78 -0.47 24.77
C SER A 523 29.56 0.86 24.66
N GLU A 524 30.76 0.87 24.08
CA GLU A 524 31.64 2.05 24.07
C GLU A 524 31.40 3.00 22.88
N LEU A 525 30.79 2.51 21.78
CA LEU A 525 30.51 3.31 20.58
C LEU A 525 29.16 4.07 20.64
N VAL A 526 28.26 3.70 21.56
CA VAL A 526 26.90 4.28 21.68
C VAL A 526 26.88 5.56 22.54
N GLU A 527 27.95 5.87 23.30
CA GLU A 527 27.97 7.01 24.23
C GLU A 527 28.38 8.37 23.60
N GLN A 528 28.67 8.45 22.30
CA GLN A 528 29.02 9.72 21.64
C GLN A 528 27.80 10.27 20.87
N PRO A 529 27.14 11.36 21.32
CA PRO A 529 26.08 11.98 20.56
C PRO A 529 26.66 12.60 19.29
N SER A 530 26.21 12.14 18.12
CA SER A 530 26.56 12.70 16.83
C SER A 530 26.14 14.17 16.76
N ALA A 531 27.11 15.08 16.63
CA ALA A 531 26.85 16.47 16.29
C ALA A 531 26.16 16.54 14.92
N SER A 532 25.03 17.22 14.86
CA SER A 532 24.20 17.39 13.67
C SER A 532 24.99 17.97 12.49
N SER A 533 25.26 17.18 11.46
CA SER A 533 25.55 17.67 10.12
C SER A 533 24.25 17.66 9.31
N GLY A 534 23.84 18.84 8.86
CA GLY A 534 22.65 19.02 8.04
C GLY A 534 22.78 18.29 6.70
N PHE A 535 21.73 17.57 6.33
CA PHE A 535 21.57 16.96 5.01
C PHE A 535 20.57 17.79 4.20
N GLU A 536 21.06 18.36 3.09
CA GLU A 536 20.23 18.81 1.97
C GLU A 536 19.75 17.59 1.17
N GLU A 537 18.51 17.68 0.69
CA GLU A 537 17.75 16.68 -0.07
C GLU A 537 18.40 16.31 -1.41
N ILE A 538 18.46 15.00 -1.71
CA ILE A 538 18.34 14.42 -3.07
C ILE A 538 17.42 13.21 -2.99
#